data_AF-A0A7J4QAL6-F1
#
_entry.id   AF-A0A7J4QAL6-F1
#
_cell.length_a   1.000
_cell.length_b   1.000
_cell.length_c   1.000
_cell.angle_alpha   90.00
_cell.angle_beta   90.00
_cell.angle_gamma   90.00
#
_symmetry.space_group_name_H-M   'P 1'
#
loop_
_entity.id
_entity.type
_entity.pdbx_description
1 polymer ?
#
loop_
_entity_poly.entity_id
_entity_poly.type
_entity_poly.pdbx_seq_one_letter_code
_entity_poly.pdbx_strand_id
1 'polypeptide(L)'
;MANWDTTQRMKKRLENRIEGNSYRGRNIIQRDSHIDGGVYLGAEQSEAVVVDSAAEPAILALYEQAKRKALTHLVEKEAVKRLVLKAVHDTVKEAITVQDEEAVRMLATHLHCENDGKVSLGVFINTHTGIDRHMALACGVLLELFKRDGFISGSPSIDRNAGLTWCRYTNSQGEVFILDAARGYVGNMRRATGLDYRRPDESR
;
A
#
# COMPACT_ATOMS: atom_id res chain seq x y z
N MET A 1 8.48 -15.89 17.86
CA MET A 1 8.91 -15.55 16.49
C MET A 1 7.71 -14.88 15.81
N ALA A 2 7.87 -13.64 15.33
CA ALA A 2 6.77 -12.91 14.72
C ALA A 2 6.28 -13.65 13.45
N ASN A 3 4.98 -13.93 13.37
CA ASN A 3 4.33 -14.64 12.27
C ASN A 3 4.36 -13.78 10.98
N TRP A 4 5.52 -13.75 10.31
CA TRP A 4 5.64 -13.31 8.93
C TRP A 4 5.01 -14.29 7.93
N ASP A 5 4.41 -15.36 8.44
CA ASP A 5 3.75 -16.47 7.75
C ASP A 5 2.36 -16.11 7.19
N THR A 6 1.98 -14.83 7.19
CA THR A 6 0.67 -14.35 6.70
C THR A 6 0.43 -14.68 5.24
N THR A 7 1.49 -14.68 4.41
CA THR A 7 1.41 -15.14 3.01
C THR A 7 1.15 -16.64 2.91
N GLN A 8 1.73 -17.48 3.79
CA GLN A 8 1.45 -18.92 3.77
C GLN A 8 0.05 -19.21 4.32
N ARG A 9 -0.41 -18.48 5.35
CA ARG A 9 -1.79 -18.58 5.83
C ARG A 9 -2.80 -18.24 4.75
N MET A 10 -2.58 -17.13 4.03
CA MET A 10 -3.40 -16.74 2.88
C MET A 10 -3.37 -17.83 1.79
N LYS A 11 -2.19 -18.34 1.42
CA LYS A 11 -2.06 -19.42 0.42
C LYS A 11 -2.78 -20.69 0.84
N LYS A 12 -2.65 -21.10 2.10
CA LYS A 12 -3.34 -22.27 2.65
C LYS A 12 -4.86 -22.09 2.66
N ARG A 13 -5.35 -20.91 3.03
CA ARG A 13 -6.77 -20.56 3.04
C ARG A 13 -7.38 -20.54 1.63
N LEU A 14 -6.59 -20.15 0.64
CA LEU A 14 -7.01 -19.94 -0.74
C LEU A 14 -6.41 -20.97 -1.72
N GLU A 15 -5.92 -22.11 -1.24
CA GLU A 15 -5.21 -23.13 -2.03
C GLU A 15 -5.98 -23.51 -3.30
N ASN A 16 -7.29 -23.71 -3.20
CA ASN A 16 -8.17 -24.08 -4.31
C ASN A 16 -8.68 -22.89 -5.14
N ARG A 17 -8.26 -21.65 -4.82
CA ARG A 17 -8.69 -20.41 -5.47
C ARG A 17 -7.54 -19.62 -6.09
N ILE A 18 -6.30 -20.07 -5.87
CA ILE A 18 -5.08 -19.44 -6.39
C ILE A 18 -4.55 -20.29 -7.54
N GLU A 19 -4.33 -19.64 -8.68
CA GLU A 19 -3.75 -20.25 -9.87
C GLU A 19 -2.32 -19.73 -10.03
N GLY A 20 -1.35 -20.51 -9.58
CA GLY A 20 0.06 -20.10 -9.54
C GLY A 20 0.28 -18.91 -8.58
N ASN A 21 0.55 -17.73 -9.14
CA ASN A 21 0.67 -16.47 -8.37
C ASN A 21 -0.48 -15.49 -8.65
N SER A 22 -1.61 -16.00 -9.11
CA SER A 22 -2.76 -15.19 -9.49
C SER A 22 -4.01 -15.57 -8.69
N TYR A 23 -4.87 -14.59 -8.48
CA TYR A 23 -6.18 -14.76 -7.87
C TYR A 23 -7.24 -14.07 -8.74
N ARG A 24 -8.18 -14.86 -9.25
CA ARG A 24 -9.27 -14.39 -10.14
C ARG A 24 -8.78 -13.48 -11.27
N GLY A 25 -7.71 -13.91 -11.96
CA GLY A 25 -7.13 -13.25 -13.14
C GLY A 25 -6.18 -12.09 -12.84
N ARG A 26 -5.80 -11.83 -11.59
CA ARG A 26 -4.83 -10.77 -11.22
C ARG A 26 -3.66 -11.34 -10.46
N ASN A 27 -2.47 -10.79 -10.68
CA ASN A 27 -1.28 -11.15 -9.91
C ASN A 27 -1.45 -10.78 -8.44
N ILE A 28 -1.10 -11.69 -7.55
CA ILE A 28 -1.17 -11.45 -6.11
C ILE A 28 -0.04 -10.49 -5.72
N ILE A 29 -0.41 -9.39 -5.06
CA ILE A 29 0.54 -8.41 -4.50
C ILE A 29 1.21 -9.07 -3.29
N GLN A 30 2.50 -9.34 -3.44
CA GLN A 30 3.39 -9.89 -2.44
C GLN A 30 4.46 -8.88 -2.07
N ARG A 31 5.31 -9.26 -1.12
CA ARG A 31 6.52 -8.50 -0.81
C ARG A 31 7.35 -8.34 -2.11
N ASP A 32 7.81 -7.12 -2.36
CA ASP A 32 8.66 -6.75 -3.50
C ASP A 32 8.06 -7.06 -4.90
N SER A 33 6.75 -7.36 -4.99
CA SER A 33 6.07 -7.53 -6.28
C SER A 33 5.55 -6.20 -6.81
N HIS A 34 5.22 -6.18 -8.12
CA HIS A 34 4.46 -5.08 -8.71
C HIS A 34 3.10 -4.93 -8.00
N ILE A 35 2.68 -3.69 -7.78
CA ILE A 35 1.47 -3.35 -7.02
C ILE A 35 0.34 -2.99 -7.99
N ASP A 36 0.60 -2.13 -8.95
CA ASP A 36 -0.37 -1.71 -9.97
C ASP A 36 -0.79 -2.89 -10.87
N GLY A 37 -2.08 -2.96 -11.18
CA GLY A 37 -2.72 -4.10 -11.82
C GLY A 37 -2.93 -5.34 -10.94
N GLY A 38 -2.38 -5.37 -9.71
CA GLY A 38 -2.41 -6.52 -8.81
C GLY A 38 -3.67 -6.65 -7.95
N VAL A 39 -3.69 -7.71 -7.14
CA VAL A 39 -4.69 -7.94 -6.08
C VAL A 39 -4.01 -8.28 -4.76
N TYR A 40 -4.34 -7.55 -3.71
CA TYR A 40 -3.86 -7.80 -2.35
C TYR A 40 -4.84 -8.69 -1.59
N LEU A 41 -4.30 -9.71 -0.93
CA LEU A 41 -5.07 -10.68 -0.15
C LEU A 41 -4.61 -10.64 1.31
N GLY A 42 -5.57 -10.38 2.20
CA GLY A 42 -5.37 -10.41 3.64
C GLY A 42 -5.00 -11.80 4.16
N ALA A 43 -4.33 -11.83 5.32
CA ALA A 43 -4.02 -13.08 6.01
C ALA A 43 -5.31 -13.82 6.43
N GLU A 44 -6.25 -13.05 6.97
CA GLU A 44 -7.59 -13.50 7.32
C GLU A 44 -8.56 -13.26 6.15
N GLN A 45 -9.76 -13.82 6.28
CA GLN A 45 -10.82 -13.65 5.30
C GLN A 45 -11.39 -12.23 5.39
N SER A 46 -11.06 -11.41 4.40
CA SER A 46 -11.52 -10.02 4.23
C SER A 46 -11.89 -9.79 2.77
N GLU A 47 -11.88 -8.56 2.30
CA GLU A 47 -11.91 -8.23 0.88
C GLU A 47 -10.57 -8.53 0.17
N ALA A 48 -10.63 -8.79 -1.14
CA ALA A 48 -9.48 -8.87 -2.03
C ALA A 48 -9.31 -7.51 -2.75
N VAL A 49 -8.38 -6.68 -2.28
CA VAL A 49 -8.23 -5.30 -2.77
C VAL A 49 -7.51 -5.30 -4.11
N VAL A 50 -8.21 -4.88 -5.16
CA VAL A 50 -7.69 -4.70 -6.51
C VAL A 50 -7.06 -3.33 -6.62
N VAL A 51 -5.84 -3.27 -7.15
CA VAL A 51 -5.15 -2.02 -7.45
C VAL A 51 -4.98 -1.93 -8.95
N ASP A 52 -5.59 -0.94 -9.58
CA ASP A 52 -5.55 -0.78 -11.04
C ASP A 52 -5.66 0.70 -11.44
N SER A 53 -4.52 1.38 -11.54
CA SER A 53 -4.48 2.81 -11.85
C SER A 53 -5.00 3.12 -13.25
N ALA A 54 -4.95 2.16 -14.18
CA ALA A 54 -5.44 2.34 -15.54
C ALA A 54 -6.98 2.30 -15.60
N ALA A 55 -7.60 1.47 -14.77
CA ALA A 55 -9.06 1.33 -14.72
C ALA A 55 -9.73 2.26 -13.70
N GLU A 56 -8.98 2.89 -12.77
CA GLU A 56 -9.55 3.58 -11.62
C GLU A 56 -9.17 5.08 -11.55
N PRO A 57 -10.08 5.99 -11.97
CA PRO A 57 -9.84 7.43 -11.95
C PRO A 57 -9.50 8.00 -10.57
N ALA A 58 -9.99 7.39 -9.49
CA ALA A 58 -9.72 7.80 -8.12
C ALA A 58 -8.22 7.69 -7.76
N ILE A 59 -7.54 6.63 -8.24
CA ILE A 59 -6.10 6.44 -8.02
C ILE A 59 -5.31 7.51 -8.77
N LEU A 60 -5.68 7.80 -10.02
CA LEU A 60 -5.02 8.83 -10.83
C LEU A 60 -5.24 10.24 -10.27
N ALA A 61 -6.45 10.54 -9.79
CA ALA A 61 -6.74 11.82 -9.14
C ALA A 61 -5.90 12.00 -7.86
N LEU A 62 -5.77 10.94 -7.07
CA LEU A 62 -4.94 10.93 -5.88
C LEU A 62 -3.45 11.11 -6.23
N TYR A 63 -2.99 10.47 -7.30
CA TYR A 63 -1.63 10.64 -7.83
C TYR A 63 -1.36 12.10 -8.22
N GLU A 64 -2.24 12.72 -9.00
CA GLU A 64 -2.07 14.11 -9.42
C GLU A 64 -2.11 15.09 -8.24
N GLN A 65 -2.88 14.80 -7.19
CA GLN A 65 -2.82 15.56 -5.94
C GLN A 65 -1.46 15.43 -5.26
N ALA A 66 -0.94 14.21 -5.10
CA ALA A 66 0.38 13.97 -4.51
C ALA A 66 1.49 14.63 -5.34
N LYS A 67 1.40 14.52 -6.67
CA LYS A 67 2.33 15.14 -7.62
C LYS A 67 2.35 16.64 -7.44
N ARG A 68 1.20 17.31 -7.47
CA ARG A 68 1.13 18.77 -7.19
C ARG A 68 1.82 19.13 -5.88
N LYS A 69 1.52 18.44 -4.77
CA LYS A 69 2.16 18.71 -3.47
C LYS A 69 3.69 18.54 -3.52
N ALA A 70 4.17 17.49 -4.18
CA ALA A 70 5.61 17.25 -4.31
C ALA A 70 6.29 18.32 -5.17
N LEU A 71 5.63 18.78 -6.24
CA LEU A 71 6.21 19.70 -7.22
C LEU A 71 6.13 21.18 -6.81
N THR A 72 5.19 21.58 -5.93
CA THR A 72 5.07 22.98 -5.45
C THR A 72 6.33 23.51 -4.78
N HIS A 73 7.18 22.62 -4.25
CA HIS A 73 8.42 22.99 -3.53
C HIS A 73 9.71 22.74 -4.33
N LEU A 74 9.62 22.49 -5.63
CA LEU A 74 10.78 22.20 -6.49
C LEU A 74 11.51 23.47 -6.94
N VAL A 75 12.16 24.13 -5.99
CA VAL A 75 13.23 25.10 -6.31
C VAL A 75 14.59 24.39 -6.34
N GLU A 76 14.73 23.21 -5.71
CA GLU A 76 16.00 22.45 -5.65
C GLU A 76 15.80 20.95 -5.98
N LYS A 77 16.53 20.46 -6.99
CA LYS A 77 16.43 19.08 -7.52
C LYS A 77 16.81 17.97 -6.52
N GLU A 78 17.57 18.27 -5.46
CA GLU A 78 17.97 17.28 -4.44
C GLU A 78 16.91 17.08 -3.33
N ALA A 79 15.93 17.99 -3.20
CA ALA A 79 14.83 17.83 -2.24
C ALA A 79 13.70 16.92 -2.75
N VAL A 80 13.65 16.65 -4.07
CA VAL A 80 12.54 15.98 -4.76
C VAL A 80 12.12 14.67 -4.08
N LYS A 81 13.08 13.79 -3.75
CA LYS A 81 12.76 12.45 -3.23
C LYS A 81 12.06 12.50 -1.86
N ARG A 82 12.60 13.30 -0.93
CA ARG A 82 11.98 13.47 0.40
C ARG A 82 10.62 14.13 0.29
N LEU A 83 10.47 15.10 -0.61
CA LEU A 83 9.21 15.75 -0.91
C LEU A 83 8.19 14.76 -1.49
N VAL A 84 8.58 13.85 -2.40
CA VAL A 84 7.68 12.83 -2.96
C VAL A 84 7.19 11.87 -1.88
N LEU A 85 8.07 11.30 -1.05
CA LEU A 85 7.65 10.35 -0.01
C LEU A 85 6.67 11.01 0.97
N LYS A 86 6.96 12.23 1.40
CA LYS A 86 6.07 13.00 2.28
C LYS A 86 4.75 13.36 1.59
N ALA A 87 4.79 13.81 0.33
CA ALA A 87 3.60 14.17 -0.41
C ALA A 87 2.67 12.96 -0.64
N VAL A 88 3.23 11.78 -0.96
CA VAL A 88 2.47 10.53 -1.07
C VAL A 88 1.81 10.20 0.27
N HIS A 89 2.59 10.16 1.35
CA HIS A 89 2.09 9.86 2.69
C HIS A 89 0.94 10.80 3.09
N ASP A 90 1.15 12.12 3.01
CA ASP A 90 0.18 13.12 3.44
C ASP A 90 -1.08 13.08 2.57
N THR A 91 -0.93 12.88 1.26
CA THR A 91 -2.08 12.78 0.34
C THR A 91 -2.95 11.57 0.63
N VAL A 92 -2.35 10.40 0.89
CA VAL A 92 -3.11 9.20 1.25
C VAL A 92 -3.82 9.40 2.60
N LYS A 93 -3.11 9.97 3.58
CA LYS A 93 -3.68 10.24 4.91
C LYS A 93 -4.85 11.23 4.87
N GLU A 94 -4.79 12.24 4.00
CA GLU A 94 -5.87 13.20 3.79
C GLU A 94 -7.04 12.62 2.99
N ALA A 95 -6.79 11.64 2.11
CA ALA A 95 -7.83 11.02 1.31
C ALA A 95 -8.60 9.94 2.06
N ILE A 96 -7.95 9.18 2.93
CA ILE A 96 -8.58 8.11 3.73
C ILE A 96 -8.61 8.56 5.19
N THR A 97 -9.66 9.32 5.55
CA THR A 97 -9.79 9.97 6.85
C THR A 97 -10.50 9.09 7.89
N VAL A 98 -11.40 8.20 7.44
CA VAL A 98 -12.12 7.26 8.29
C VAL A 98 -11.35 5.94 8.35
N GLN A 99 -10.56 5.77 9.40
CA GLN A 99 -9.78 4.56 9.67
C GLN A 99 -10.51 3.63 10.63
N ASP A 100 -11.54 2.94 10.12
CA ASP A 100 -12.45 2.11 10.91
C ASP A 100 -12.69 0.75 10.24
N GLU A 101 -12.36 -0.34 10.95
CA GLU A 101 -12.56 -1.72 10.48
C GLU A 101 -14.04 -2.06 10.29
N GLU A 102 -14.92 -1.52 11.14
CA GLU A 102 -16.37 -1.73 11.04
C GLU A 102 -16.92 -1.06 9.78
N ALA A 103 -16.50 0.18 9.52
CA ALA A 103 -16.89 0.91 8.32
C ALA A 103 -16.43 0.19 7.05
N VAL A 104 -15.19 -0.33 7.04
CA VAL A 104 -14.68 -1.18 5.95
C VAL A 104 -15.49 -2.45 5.79
N ARG A 105 -15.84 -3.13 6.90
CA ARG A 105 -16.66 -4.35 6.85
C ARG A 105 -18.05 -4.06 6.28
N MET A 106 -18.74 -3.03 6.78
CA MET A 106 -20.05 -2.62 6.27
C MET A 106 -20.02 -2.28 4.78
N LEU A 107 -18.96 -1.59 4.34
CA LEU A 107 -18.75 -1.28 2.92
C LEU A 107 -18.55 -2.56 2.10
N ALA A 108 -17.77 -3.52 2.60
CA ALA A 108 -17.57 -4.80 1.93
C ALA A 108 -18.87 -5.64 1.85
N THR A 109 -19.68 -5.64 2.91
CA THR A 109 -21.00 -6.27 2.93
C THR A 109 -21.93 -5.64 1.88
N HIS A 110 -21.99 -4.30 1.86
CA HIS A 110 -22.83 -3.54 0.93
C HIS A 110 -22.47 -3.81 -0.54
N LEU A 111 -21.19 -3.99 -0.82
CA LEU A 111 -20.68 -4.29 -2.16
C LEU A 111 -20.66 -5.78 -2.49
N HIS A 112 -21.16 -6.64 -1.59
CA HIS A 112 -21.14 -8.10 -1.72
C HIS A 112 -19.73 -8.66 -2.00
N CYS A 113 -18.70 -8.05 -1.43
CA CYS A 113 -17.30 -8.40 -1.65
C CYS A 113 -16.60 -8.99 -0.40
N GLU A 114 -17.38 -9.39 0.60
CA GLU A 114 -16.90 -10.23 1.69
C GLU A 114 -16.29 -11.54 1.16
N ASN A 115 -15.52 -12.24 2.00
CA ASN A 115 -15.02 -13.59 1.68
C ASN A 115 -14.08 -13.63 0.44
N ASP A 116 -13.16 -12.67 0.39
CA ASP A 116 -12.22 -12.39 -0.68
C ASP A 116 -12.89 -12.01 -2.01
N GLY A 117 -14.07 -11.39 -1.93
CA GLY A 117 -14.64 -10.68 -3.06
C GLY A 117 -13.68 -9.57 -3.52
N LYS A 118 -13.59 -9.39 -4.84
CA LYS A 118 -12.74 -8.33 -5.39
C LYS A 118 -13.40 -6.99 -5.15
N VAL A 119 -12.66 -6.04 -4.61
CA VAL A 119 -13.07 -4.64 -4.46
C VAL A 119 -11.95 -3.73 -4.91
N SER A 120 -12.31 -2.66 -5.62
CA SER A 120 -11.36 -1.67 -6.12
C SER A 120 -10.78 -0.85 -4.96
N LEU A 121 -9.48 -0.53 -5.01
CA LEU A 121 -8.85 0.39 -4.06
C LEU A 121 -9.49 1.79 -4.13
N GLY A 122 -9.87 2.22 -5.34
CA GLY A 122 -10.58 3.46 -5.61
C GLY A 122 -11.90 3.60 -4.86
N VAL A 123 -12.57 2.50 -4.50
CA VAL A 123 -13.75 2.54 -3.63
C VAL A 123 -13.40 3.18 -2.28
N PHE A 124 -12.35 2.68 -1.61
CA PHE A 124 -11.90 3.18 -0.31
C PHE A 124 -11.43 4.63 -0.36
N ILE A 125 -10.78 5.02 -1.47
CA ILE A 125 -10.36 6.40 -1.72
C ILE A 125 -11.59 7.32 -1.84
N ASN A 126 -12.60 6.93 -2.64
CA ASN A 126 -13.79 7.74 -2.89
C ASN A 126 -14.71 7.83 -1.67
N THR A 127 -14.78 6.79 -0.83
CA THR A 127 -15.57 6.79 0.40
C THR A 127 -14.82 7.38 1.59
N HIS A 128 -13.58 7.86 1.37
CA HIS A 128 -12.69 8.35 2.41
C HIS A 128 -12.51 7.38 3.60
N THR A 129 -12.70 6.09 3.36
CA THR A 129 -12.81 5.05 4.40
C THR A 129 -11.85 3.93 4.08
N GLY A 130 -11.06 3.50 5.06
CA GLY A 130 -10.08 2.45 4.87
C GLY A 130 -9.11 2.37 6.04
N ILE A 131 -8.56 1.18 6.26
CA ILE A 131 -7.53 0.96 7.28
C ILE A 131 -6.10 0.88 6.68
N ASP A 132 -5.13 0.54 7.52
CA ASP A 132 -3.71 0.35 7.22
C ASP A 132 -3.39 -0.32 5.86
N ARG A 133 -4.03 -1.45 5.52
CA ARG A 133 -3.79 -2.16 4.25
C ARG A 133 -4.18 -1.35 3.02
N HIS A 134 -5.30 -0.63 3.08
CA HIS A 134 -5.76 0.21 1.97
C HIS A 134 -4.83 1.41 1.79
N MET A 135 -4.44 2.03 2.90
CA MET A 135 -3.52 3.16 2.90
C MET A 135 -2.12 2.75 2.41
N ALA A 136 -1.63 1.59 2.83
CA ALA A 136 -0.36 1.02 2.36
C ALA A 136 -0.39 0.78 0.83
N LEU A 137 -1.46 0.16 0.32
CA LEU A 137 -1.64 -0.07 -1.12
C LEU A 137 -1.71 1.24 -1.90
N ALA A 138 -2.43 2.23 -1.40
CA ALA A 138 -2.48 3.58 -1.98
C ALA A 138 -1.09 4.21 -2.02
N CYS A 139 -0.33 4.20 -0.91
CA CYS A 139 1.05 4.68 -0.94
C CYS A 139 1.92 3.93 -1.96
N GLY A 140 1.79 2.60 -2.01
CA GLY A 140 2.55 1.74 -2.92
C GLY A 140 2.32 2.07 -4.39
N VAL A 141 1.05 2.11 -4.82
CA VAL A 141 0.71 2.40 -6.22
C VAL A 141 1.14 3.81 -6.61
N LEU A 142 0.96 4.82 -5.74
CA LEU A 142 1.41 6.17 -6.05
C LEU A 142 2.93 6.24 -6.27
N LEU A 143 3.72 5.51 -5.47
CA LEU A 143 5.17 5.45 -5.67
C LEU A 143 5.56 4.75 -6.97
N GLU A 144 4.83 3.71 -7.40
CA GLU A 144 5.05 3.10 -8.72
C GLU A 144 4.75 4.09 -9.86
N LEU A 145 3.71 4.90 -9.72
CA LEU A 145 3.39 5.96 -10.68
C LEU A 145 4.46 7.06 -10.72
N PHE A 146 4.93 7.53 -9.56
CA PHE A 146 6.06 8.47 -9.49
C PHE A 146 7.35 7.90 -10.10
N LYS A 147 7.60 6.60 -9.91
CA LYS A 147 8.74 5.90 -10.52
C LYS A 147 8.59 5.85 -12.04
N ARG A 148 7.40 5.49 -12.54
CA ARG A 148 7.08 5.45 -13.96
C ARG A 148 7.30 6.80 -14.64
N ASP A 149 6.94 7.89 -13.97
CA ASP A 149 7.13 9.26 -14.46
C ASP A 149 8.56 9.80 -14.24
N GLY A 150 9.47 9.02 -13.64
CA GLY A 150 10.88 9.35 -13.50
C GLY A 150 11.23 10.28 -12.32
N PHE A 151 10.30 10.55 -11.41
CA PHE A 151 10.56 11.39 -10.22
C PHE A 151 11.37 10.68 -9.13
N ILE A 152 11.27 9.35 -9.08
CA ILE A 152 11.99 8.50 -8.12
C ILE A 152 12.51 7.25 -8.83
N SER A 153 13.54 6.61 -8.27
CA SER A 153 14.20 5.44 -8.87
C SER A 153 14.18 4.18 -7.99
N GLY A 154 13.66 4.27 -6.76
CA GLY A 154 13.59 3.14 -5.84
C GLY A 154 12.44 2.19 -6.15
N SER A 155 12.15 1.31 -5.20
CA SER A 155 11.10 0.30 -5.33
C SER A 155 10.19 0.32 -4.10
N PRO A 156 8.87 0.49 -4.29
CA PRO A 156 7.90 0.26 -3.23
C PRO A 156 7.67 -1.23 -3.00
N SER A 157 7.25 -1.60 -1.80
CA SER A 157 6.80 -2.92 -1.38
C SER A 157 5.69 -2.77 -0.34
N ILE A 158 4.75 -3.69 -0.35
CA ILE A 158 3.74 -3.80 0.71
C ILE A 158 4.22 -4.84 1.72
N ASP A 159 4.55 -4.36 2.91
CA ASP A 159 5.07 -5.19 3.99
C ASP A 159 3.99 -5.31 5.09
N ARG A 160 4.01 -6.43 5.81
CA ARG A 160 3.03 -6.70 6.87
C ARG A 160 3.61 -7.53 8.01
N ASN A 161 3.20 -7.20 9.24
CA ASN A 161 3.56 -7.93 10.45
C ASN A 161 2.51 -7.75 11.54
N ALA A 162 2.19 -8.81 12.27
CA ALA A 162 1.29 -8.78 13.44
C ALA A 162 -0.05 -8.03 13.21
N GLY A 163 -0.66 -8.22 12.04
CA GLY A 163 -1.93 -7.59 11.68
C GLY A 163 -1.80 -6.15 11.17
N LEU A 164 -0.58 -5.65 10.99
CA LEU A 164 -0.30 -4.32 10.46
C LEU A 164 0.28 -4.42 9.06
N THR A 165 -0.06 -3.47 8.21
CA THR A 165 0.38 -3.33 6.83
C THR A 165 0.89 -1.92 6.59
N TRP A 166 2.06 -1.79 5.97
CA TRP A 166 2.64 -0.49 5.63
C TRP A 166 3.30 -0.54 4.24
N CYS A 167 3.53 0.63 3.67
CA CYS A 167 4.32 0.75 2.45
C CYS A 167 5.78 0.97 2.81
N ARG A 168 6.66 0.17 2.22
CA ARG A 168 8.12 0.29 2.32
C ARG A 168 8.65 0.81 0.99
N TYR A 169 9.52 1.80 1.02
CA TYR A 169 10.25 2.27 -0.16
C TYR A 169 11.75 2.07 0.04
N THR A 170 12.38 1.31 -0.84
CA THR A 170 13.84 1.13 -0.85
C THR A 170 14.42 1.99 -1.96
N ASN A 171 15.25 2.98 -1.63
CA ASN A 171 15.86 3.85 -2.64
C ASN A 171 17.01 3.14 -3.38
N SER A 172 17.58 3.78 -4.41
CA SER A 172 18.68 3.24 -5.20
C SER A 172 19.99 3.04 -4.43
N GLN A 173 20.11 3.57 -3.21
CA GLN A 173 21.26 3.38 -2.32
C GLN A 173 21.01 2.27 -1.29
N GLY A 174 19.87 1.57 -1.35
CA GLY A 174 19.47 0.56 -0.38
C GLY A 174 18.95 1.13 0.93
N GLU A 175 18.77 2.45 1.05
CA GLU A 175 18.14 3.03 2.23
C GLU A 175 16.63 2.75 2.22
N VAL A 176 16.11 2.41 3.39
CA VAL A 176 14.71 2.02 3.57
C VAL A 176 13.94 3.14 4.23
N PHE A 177 12.84 3.53 3.59
CA PHE A 177 11.87 4.49 4.08
C PHE A 177 10.53 3.80 4.28
N ILE A 178 9.82 4.19 5.32
CA ILE A 178 8.49 3.68 5.65
C ILE A 178 7.47 4.77 5.40
N LEU A 179 6.34 4.40 4.81
CA LEU A 179 5.14 5.19 4.68
C LEU A 179 4.02 4.39 5.38
N ASP A 180 3.78 4.70 6.64
CA ASP A 180 2.67 4.19 7.45
C ASP A 180 1.68 5.34 7.68
N ALA A 181 0.84 5.58 6.67
CA ALA A 181 -0.11 6.68 6.68
C ALA A 181 -1.21 6.52 7.74
N ALA A 182 -1.54 5.27 8.11
CA ALA A 182 -2.49 4.99 9.18
C ALA A 182 -1.98 5.48 10.54
N ARG A 183 -0.69 5.26 10.82
CA ARG A 183 -0.04 5.74 12.05
C ARG A 183 0.62 7.10 11.93
N GLY A 184 0.59 7.70 10.74
CA GLY A 184 1.17 9.01 10.47
C GLY A 184 2.70 9.03 10.47
N TYR A 185 3.36 7.91 10.20
CA TYR A 185 4.81 7.84 10.13
C TYR A 185 5.30 7.85 8.67
N VAL A 186 6.21 8.79 8.38
CA VAL A 186 7.00 8.81 7.14
C VAL A 186 8.45 9.14 7.44
N GLY A 187 9.37 8.26 7.07
CA GLY A 187 10.78 8.48 7.39
C GLY A 187 11.68 7.26 7.17
N ASN A 188 12.96 7.44 7.47
CA ASN A 188 13.96 6.36 7.39
C ASN A 188 13.68 5.30 8.46
N MET A 189 13.60 4.04 8.07
CA MET A 189 13.28 2.90 8.94
C MET A 189 14.16 2.84 10.20
N ARG A 190 15.46 3.17 10.09
CA ARG A 190 16.40 3.13 11.21
C ARG A 190 16.12 4.20 12.28
N ARG A 191 15.34 5.21 11.94
CA ARG A 191 14.92 6.30 12.84
C ARG A 191 13.50 6.12 13.38
N ALA A 192 12.82 5.05 12.98
CA ALA A 192 11.49 4.76 13.51
C ALA A 192 11.58 4.43 15.00
N THR A 193 10.66 5.00 15.78
CA THR A 193 10.49 4.68 17.20
C THR A 193 9.13 4.00 17.39
N GLY A 194 9.04 3.07 18.35
CA GLY A 194 7.78 2.39 18.70
C GLY A 194 7.53 1.08 17.96
N LEU A 195 7.37 1.09 16.63
CA LEU A 195 7.12 -0.13 15.85
C LEU A 195 8.39 -0.67 15.20
N ASP A 196 8.54 -1.99 15.22
CA ASP A 196 9.57 -2.67 14.44
C ASP A 196 9.10 -2.91 12.99
N TYR A 197 9.53 -2.03 12.09
CA TYR A 197 9.27 -2.13 10.64
C TYR A 197 10.26 -3.07 9.91
N ARG A 198 11.22 -3.67 10.62
CA ARG A 198 12.22 -4.56 10.00
C ARG A 198 11.57 -5.85 9.52
N ARG A 199 12.08 -6.35 8.40
CA ARG A 199 11.82 -7.72 7.93
C ARG A 199 12.51 -8.73 8.87
N PRO A 200 12.11 -10.01 8.89
CA PRO A 200 12.69 -11.02 9.78
C PRO A 200 14.18 -11.20 9.53
N ASP A 201 14.57 -11.11 8.27
CA ASP A 201 15.94 -11.20 7.76
C ASP A 201 16.78 -9.96 8.11
N GLU A 202 16.17 -8.87 8.55
CA GLU A 202 16.84 -7.61 8.95
C GLU A 202 16.95 -7.44 10.47
N SER A 203 16.47 -8.40 11.25
CA SER A 203 16.44 -8.35 12.72
C SER A 203 17.71 -8.92 13.39
N ARG A 204 18.78 -9.17 12.61
CA ARG A 204 20.05 -9.73 13.06
C ARG A 204 21.12 -8.67 13.28
#